data_AF-A0AAV9L820-F1
#
_entry.id   AF-A0AAV9L820-F1
#
_cell.length_a   1.000
_cell.length_b   1.000
_cell.length_c   1.000
_cell.angle_alpha   90.00
_cell.angle_beta   90.00
_cell.angle_gamma   90.00
#
_symmetry.space_group_name_H-M   'P 1'
#
loop_
_entity.id
_entity.type
_entity.pdbx_description
1 polymer ?
#
loop_
_entity_poly.entity_id
_entity_poly.type
_entity_poly.pdbx_seq_one_letter_code
_entity_poly.pdbx_strand_id
1 'polypeptide(L)'
;MAAYSAVISLLQTLNQRNPEFFHGHTAEALDSVHATAEYFKKVLENASKSRFNTEKIKSLEEKIRVAANYAEDVVEMKISQIITSLSWTFGILQHHDLLPVVEKKDTTRKQVMEIVSHYADQLLE
;
A
#
# COMPACT_ATOMS: atom_id res chain seq x y z
N MET A 1 8.90 -26.59 -4.74
CA MET A 1 7.77 -26.69 -5.68
C MET A 1 7.31 -25.28 -6.01
N ALA A 2 7.11 -24.94 -7.27
CA ALA A 2 6.77 -23.57 -7.68
C ALA A 2 5.45 -23.07 -7.05
N ALA A 3 4.45 -23.95 -6.94
CA ALA A 3 3.18 -23.65 -6.28
C ALA A 3 3.35 -23.30 -4.78
N TYR A 4 4.21 -24.03 -4.08
CA TYR A 4 4.47 -23.77 -2.66
C TYR A 4 5.16 -22.42 -2.48
N SER A 5 6.12 -22.09 -3.33
CA SER A 5 6.78 -20.78 -3.31
C SER A 5 5.79 -19.64 -3.54
N ALA A 6 4.89 -19.78 -4.53
CA ALA A 6 3.85 -18.80 -4.82
C ALA A 6 2.90 -18.58 -3.63
N VAL A 7 2.44 -19.67 -2.99
CA VAL A 7 1.57 -19.58 -1.82
C VAL A 7 2.27 -18.92 -0.63
N ILE A 8 3.55 -19.20 -0.41
CA ILE A 8 4.33 -18.54 0.65
C ILE A 8 4.52 -17.06 0.35
N SER A 9 4.79 -16.69 -0.90
CA SER A 9 4.91 -15.28 -1.33
C SER A 9 3.61 -14.52 -1.05
N LEU A 10 2.48 -15.04 -1.51
CA LEU A 10 1.15 -14.48 -1.21
C LEU A 10 0.89 -14.31 0.31
N LEU A 11 1.22 -15.33 1.12
CA LEU A 11 1.08 -15.25 2.58
C LEU A 11 1.99 -14.17 3.18
N GLN A 12 3.21 -14.00 2.67
CA GLN A 12 4.10 -12.92 3.11
C GLN A 12 3.50 -11.55 2.78
N THR A 13 3.02 -11.35 1.56
CA THR A 13 2.36 -10.11 1.13
C THR A 13 1.14 -9.78 2.00
N LEU A 14 0.32 -10.78 2.33
CA LEU A 14 -0.84 -10.62 3.21
C LEU A 14 -0.48 -10.34 4.68
N ASN A 15 0.68 -10.79 5.15
CA ASN A 15 1.15 -10.57 6.52
C ASN A 15 1.93 -9.25 6.68
N GLN A 16 2.54 -8.76 5.60
CA GLN A 16 3.26 -7.48 5.58
C GLN A 16 2.32 -6.28 5.44
N ARG A 17 1.03 -6.50 5.13
CA ARG A 17 0.06 -5.42 5.03
C ARG A 17 -0.11 -4.72 6.39
N ASN A 18 -0.24 -3.39 6.37
CA ASN A 18 -0.63 -2.66 7.57
C ASN A 18 -2.16 -2.81 7.77
N PRO A 19 -2.63 -3.48 8.85
CA PRO A 19 -4.05 -3.68 9.09
C PRO A 19 -4.84 -2.37 9.24
N GLU A 20 -4.20 -1.27 9.63
CA GLU A 20 -4.83 0.04 9.77
C GLU A 20 -5.27 0.65 8.43
N PHE A 21 -4.84 0.10 7.29
CA PHE A 21 -5.21 0.61 5.96
C PHE A 21 -6.41 -0.11 5.34
N PHE A 22 -6.87 -1.22 5.94
CA PHE A 22 -7.93 -2.06 5.36
C PHE A 22 -9.10 -2.17 6.33
N HIS A 23 -10.29 -1.78 5.86
CA HIS A 23 -11.49 -1.77 6.68
C HIS A 23 -12.68 -2.40 5.96
N GLY A 24 -13.67 -2.85 6.73
CA GLY A 24 -14.93 -3.41 6.23
C GLY A 24 -14.70 -4.59 5.29
N HIS A 25 -15.43 -4.61 4.17
CA HIS A 25 -15.41 -5.71 3.21
C HIS A 25 -14.04 -6.00 2.60
N THR A 26 -13.15 -5.01 2.51
CA THR A 26 -11.78 -5.24 2.01
C THR A 26 -10.96 -6.07 2.98
N ALA A 27 -11.10 -5.83 4.30
CA ALA A 27 -10.41 -6.61 5.31
C ALA A 27 -10.92 -8.06 5.32
N GLU A 28 -12.24 -8.25 5.28
CA GLU A 28 -12.90 -9.57 5.22
C GLU A 28 -12.45 -10.38 4.00
N ALA A 29 -12.39 -9.73 2.82
CA ALA A 29 -11.93 -10.37 1.60
C ALA A 29 -10.47 -10.83 1.72
N LEU A 30 -9.58 -9.99 2.27
CA LEU A 30 -8.18 -10.33 2.47
C LEU A 30 -7.99 -11.46 3.49
N ASP A 31 -8.81 -11.51 4.54
CA ASP A 31 -8.80 -12.61 5.51
C ASP A 31 -9.25 -13.93 4.87
N SER A 32 -10.25 -13.87 3.97
CA SER A 32 -10.68 -15.01 3.17
C SER A 32 -9.58 -15.51 2.21
N VAL A 33 -8.86 -14.60 1.55
CA VAL A 33 -7.70 -14.95 0.72
C VAL A 33 -6.60 -15.59 1.58
N HIS A 34 -6.31 -15.05 2.76
CA HIS A 34 -5.33 -15.61 3.69
C HIS A 34 -5.71 -17.04 4.12
N ALA A 35 -6.96 -17.26 4.52
CA ALA A 35 -7.46 -18.58 4.89
C ALA A 35 -7.34 -19.59 3.74
N THR A 36 -7.63 -19.15 2.51
CA THR A 36 -7.50 -19.98 1.30
C THR A 36 -6.04 -20.32 0.99
N ALA A 37 -5.13 -19.36 1.14
CA ALA A 37 -3.69 -19.58 0.95
C ALA A 37 -3.12 -20.57 1.98
N GLU A 38 -3.51 -20.46 3.25
CA GLU A 38 -3.16 -21.44 4.30
C GLU A 38 -3.71 -22.85 3.99
N TYR A 39 -4.92 -22.94 3.45
CA TYR A 39 -5.47 -24.21 2.97
C TYR A 39 -4.63 -24.80 1.82
N PHE A 40 -4.29 -24.00 0.81
CA PHE A 40 -3.44 -24.44 -0.30
C PHE A 40 -2.06 -24.91 0.17
N LYS A 41 -1.45 -24.20 1.12
CA LYS A 41 -0.18 -24.62 1.74
C LYS A 41 -0.28 -26.03 2.32
N LYS A 42 -1.31 -26.29 3.14
CA LYS A 42 -1.57 -27.62 3.73
C LYS A 42 -1.81 -28.70 2.67
N VAL A 43 -2.55 -28.38 1.62
CA VAL A 43 -2.79 -29.30 0.49
C VAL A 43 -1.46 -29.66 -0.19
N LEU A 44 -0.60 -28.68 -0.47
CA LEU A 44 0.71 -28.91 -1.10
C LEU A 44 1.66 -29.71 -0.20
N GLU A 45 1.68 -29.44 1.11
CA GLU A 45 2.46 -30.21 2.08
C GLU A 45 2.04 -31.68 2.10
N ASN A 46 0.73 -31.95 2.04
CA ASN A 46 0.20 -33.31 2.00
C ASN A 46 0.44 -33.98 0.64
N ALA A 47 0.31 -33.25 -0.46
CA ALA A 47 0.60 -33.74 -1.80
C ALA A 47 2.08 -34.15 -1.95
N SER A 48 3.01 -33.41 -1.35
CA SER A 48 4.44 -33.73 -1.37
C SER A 48 4.80 -35.07 -0.71
N LYS A 49 3.95 -35.55 0.20
CA LYS A 49 4.11 -36.83 0.91
C LYS A 49 3.52 -38.01 0.13
N SER A 50 2.68 -37.75 -0.88
CA SER A 50 2.03 -38.79 -1.67
C SER A 50 2.97 -39.36 -2.74
N ARG A 51 3.06 -40.69 -2.83
CA ARG A 51 3.82 -41.40 -3.88
C ARG A 51 2.99 -41.81 -5.10
N PHE A 52 1.68 -41.54 -5.10
CA PHE A 52 0.76 -41.98 -6.15
C PHE A 52 0.21 -40.79 -6.95
N ASN A 53 -0.03 -41.00 -8.26
CA ASN A 53 -0.66 -40.05 -9.18
C ASN A 53 0.09 -38.72 -9.40
N THR A 54 1.37 -38.80 -9.74
CA THR A 54 2.26 -37.65 -10.03
C THR A 54 1.65 -36.64 -11.02
N GLU A 55 0.89 -37.08 -12.03
CA GLU A 55 0.28 -36.19 -13.02
C GLU A 55 -0.87 -35.36 -12.44
N LYS A 56 -1.74 -35.97 -11.63
CA LYS A 56 -2.82 -35.24 -10.93
C LYS A 56 -2.26 -34.26 -9.92
N ILE A 57 -1.18 -34.64 -9.22
CA ILE A 57 -0.47 -33.75 -8.29
C ILE A 57 0.12 -32.56 -9.04
N LYS A 58 0.82 -32.80 -10.16
CA LYS A 58 1.36 -31.71 -11.00
C LYS A 58 0.27 -30.77 -11.52
N SER A 59 -0.87 -31.30 -11.98
CA SER A 59 -1.99 -30.48 -12.43
C SER A 59 -2.59 -29.64 -11.30
N LEU A 60 -2.70 -30.20 -10.09
CA LEU A 60 -3.14 -29.49 -8.90
C LEU A 60 -2.16 -28.39 -8.49
N GLU A 61 -0.85 -28.69 -8.45
CA GLU A 61 0.20 -27.72 -8.17
C GLU A 61 0.13 -26.53 -9.12
N GLU A 62 -0.02 -26.80 -10.42
CA GLU A 62 -0.10 -25.73 -11.42
C GLU A 62 -1.33 -24.84 -11.22
N LYS A 63 -2.50 -25.41 -10.92
CA LYS A 63 -3.71 -24.62 -10.62
C LYS A 63 -3.53 -23.76 -9.38
N ILE A 64 -2.93 -24.31 -8.32
CA ILE A 64 -2.65 -23.56 -7.08
C ILE A 64 -1.65 -22.44 -7.36
N ARG A 65 -0.60 -22.71 -8.14
CA ARG A 65 0.41 -21.72 -8.52
C ARG A 65 -0.22 -20.53 -9.24
N VAL A 66 -1.03 -20.79 -10.27
CA VAL A 66 -1.69 -19.74 -11.06
C VAL A 66 -2.64 -18.92 -10.18
N ALA A 67 -3.43 -19.58 -9.34
CA ALA A 67 -4.35 -18.90 -8.43
C ALA A 67 -3.61 -18.03 -7.39
N ALA A 68 -2.52 -18.55 -6.82
CA ALA A 68 -1.72 -17.83 -5.83
C ALA A 68 -1.05 -16.59 -6.43
N ASN A 69 -0.41 -16.72 -7.58
CA ASN A 69 0.21 -15.58 -8.27
C ASN A 69 -0.83 -14.50 -8.63
N TYR A 70 -1.97 -14.91 -9.20
CA TYR A 70 -3.03 -13.95 -9.53
C TYR A 70 -3.56 -13.22 -8.30
N ALA A 71 -3.76 -13.95 -7.20
CA ALA A 71 -4.20 -13.33 -5.95
C ALA A 71 -3.14 -12.36 -5.41
N GLU A 72 -1.85 -12.71 -5.49
CA GLU A 72 -0.74 -11.87 -5.05
C GLU A 72 -0.68 -10.57 -5.87
N ASP A 73 -0.70 -10.65 -7.19
CA ASP A 73 -0.70 -9.48 -8.09
C ASP A 73 -1.86 -8.52 -7.77
N VAL A 74 -3.06 -9.06 -7.53
CA VAL A 74 -4.24 -8.25 -7.19
C VAL A 74 -4.10 -7.61 -5.81
N VAL A 75 -3.59 -8.35 -4.82
CA VAL A 75 -3.40 -7.85 -3.46
C VAL A 75 -2.33 -6.75 -3.44
N GLU A 76 -1.18 -6.96 -4.08
CA GLU A 76 -0.11 -5.97 -4.18
C GLU A 76 -0.58 -4.70 -4.88
N MET A 77 -1.32 -4.84 -5.99
CA MET A 77 -1.90 -3.70 -6.69
C MET A 77 -2.85 -2.91 -5.78
N LYS A 78 -3.69 -3.60 -4.99
CA LYS A 78 -4.63 -2.94 -4.07
C LYS A 78 -3.91 -2.23 -2.92
N ILE A 79 -2.89 -2.87 -2.32
CA ILE A 79 -2.04 -2.25 -1.30
C ILE A 79 -1.41 -0.97 -1.86
N SER A 80 -0.81 -1.06 -3.05
CA SER A 80 -0.16 0.08 -3.72
C SER A 80 -1.13 1.23 -3.99
N GLN A 81 -2.32 0.93 -4.52
CA GLN A 81 -3.37 1.93 -4.77
C GLN A 81 -3.78 2.67 -3.49
N ILE A 82 -3.96 1.96 -2.39
CA ILE A 82 -4.33 2.55 -1.10
C ILE A 82 -3.21 3.45 -0.58
N ILE A 83 -1.96 2.98 -0.59
CA ILE A 83 -0.81 3.77 -0.13
C ILE A 83 -0.63 5.05 -0.96
N THR A 84 -0.75 4.96 -2.29
CA THR A 84 -0.65 6.13 -3.17
C THR A 84 -1.80 7.10 -2.92
N SER A 85 -3.03 6.61 -2.78
CA SER A 85 -4.20 7.44 -2.48
C SER A 85 -4.06 8.17 -1.14
N LEU A 86 -3.58 7.47 -0.10
CA LEU A 86 -3.33 8.06 1.21
C LEU A 86 -2.24 9.13 1.11
N SER A 87 -1.15 8.84 0.40
CA SER A 87 -0.03 9.77 0.20
C SER A 87 -0.47 11.05 -0.51
N TRP A 88 -1.30 10.95 -1.55
CA TRP A 88 -1.90 12.11 -2.23
C TRP A 88 -2.83 12.90 -1.30
N THR A 89 -3.72 12.21 -0.59
CA THR A 89 -4.66 12.86 0.35
C THR A 89 -3.91 13.63 1.43
N PHE A 90 -2.86 13.02 1.99
CA PHE A 90 -2.02 13.63 3.01
C PHE A 90 -1.23 14.83 2.48
N GLY A 91 -0.70 14.74 1.26
CA GLY A 91 -0.02 15.87 0.60
C GLY A 91 -0.95 17.07 0.33
N ILE A 92 -2.20 16.82 -0.08
CA ILE A 92 -3.21 17.87 -0.28
C ILE A 92 -3.60 18.54 1.04
N LEU A 93 -3.83 17.75 2.10
CA LEU A 93 -4.14 18.26 3.44
C LEU A 93 -3.03 19.17 3.98
N GLN A 94 -1.76 18.73 3.89
CA GLN A 94 -0.63 19.55 4.32
C GLN A 94 -0.54 20.88 3.57
N HIS A 95 -0.81 20.89 2.27
CA HIS A 95 -0.81 22.12 1.49
C HIS A 95 -1.93 23.08 1.94
N HIS A 96 -3.13 22.56 2.20
CA HIS A 96 -4.24 23.37 2.71
C HIS A 96 -3.98 23.94 4.11
N ASP A 97 -3.34 23.18 4.99
CA ASP A 97 -3.01 23.65 6.35
C ASP A 97 -1.90 24.71 6.36
N LEU A 98 -0.98 24.65 5.39
CA LEU A 98 0.14 25.59 5.28
C LEU A 98 -0.19 26.85 4.48
N LEU A 99 -1.22 26.82 3.63
CA LEU A 99 -1.63 27.96 2.80
C LEU A 99 -1.85 29.24 3.63
N PRO A 100 -2.63 29.22 4.73
CA PRO A 100 -2.88 30.41 5.54
C PRO A 100 -1.61 30.94 6.22
N VAL A 101 -0.68 30.04 6.56
CA VAL A 101 0.60 30.40 7.18
C VAL A 101 1.50 31.11 6.17
N VAL A 102 1.54 30.62 4.93
CA VAL A 102 2.29 31.23 3.82
C VAL A 102 1.73 32.60 3.48
N GLU A 103 0.41 32.73 3.30
CA GLU A 103 -0.26 34.00 3.00
C GLU A 103 -0.03 35.07 4.08
N LYS A 104 -0.14 34.67 5.37
CA LYS A 104 0.14 35.56 6.50
C LYS A 104 1.60 36.03 6.49
N LYS A 105 2.54 35.11 6.26
CA LYS A 105 3.97 35.43 6.21
C LYS A 105 4.29 36.40 5.07
N ASP A 106 3.72 36.19 3.89
CA ASP A 106 3.97 37.04 2.72
C ASP A 106 3.36 38.44 2.90
N THR A 107 2.18 38.52 3.52
CA THR A 107 1.57 39.81 3.90
C THR A 107 2.45 40.57 4.89
N THR A 108 2.92 39.90 5.95
CA THR A 108 3.83 40.50 6.93
C THR A 108 5.14 40.96 6.26
N ARG A 109 5.70 40.15 5.35
CA ARG A 109 6.92 40.53 4.60
C ARG A 109 6.68 41.81 3.80
N LYS A 110 5.55 41.95 3.12
CA LYS A 110 5.21 43.15 2.35
C LYS A 110 5.12 44.38 3.25
N GLN A 111 4.44 44.27 4.39
CA GLN A 111 4.35 45.35 5.38
C GLN A 111 5.74 45.78 5.89
N VAL A 112 6.61 44.81 6.19
CA VAL A 112 7.99 45.11 6.60
C VAL A 112 8.76 45.84 5.49
N MET A 113 8.64 45.40 4.23
CA MET A 113 9.29 46.07 3.12
C MET A 113 8.80 47.51 2.95
N GLU A 114 7.49 47.76 3.03
CA GLU A 114 6.91 49.10 2.95
C GLU A 114 7.43 50.02 4.06
N ILE A 115 7.47 49.52 5.31
CA ILE A 115 8.02 50.26 6.45
C ILE A 115 9.50 50.61 6.21
N VAL A 116 10.31 49.62 5.81
CA VAL A 116 11.75 49.83 5.57
C VAL A 116 12.00 50.85 4.47
N SER A 117 11.25 50.80 3.36
CA SER A 117 11.32 51.79 2.29
C SER A 117 10.98 53.20 2.79
N HIS A 118 9.90 53.32 3.58
CA HIS A 118 9.46 54.62 4.07
C HIS A 118 10.47 55.29 5.02
N TYR A 119 11.18 54.49 5.83
CA TYR A 119 12.27 54.96 6.69
C TYR A 119 13.56 55.27 5.91
N ALA A 120 13.85 54.53 4.85
CA ALA A 120 15.00 54.81 3.98
C ALA A 120 14.84 56.15 3.25
N ASP A 121 13.61 56.48 2.83
CA ASP A 121 13.29 57.74 2.16
C ASP A 121 13.37 58.95 3.12
N GLN A 122 13.00 58.78 4.39
CA GLN A 122 13.11 59.83 5.42
C GLN A 122 14.54 60.11 5.91
N LEU A 123 15.50 59.22 5.65
CA LEU A 123 16.91 59.40 6.02
C LEU A 123 17.76 60.07 4.92
N LEU A 124 17.19 60.27 3.73
CA LEU A 124 17.85 60.88 2.57
C LEU A 124 17.37 62.31 2.26
N GLU A 125 16.50 62.87 3.11
CA GLU A 125 16.07 64.28 3.12
C GLU A 125 16.76 65.04 4.26
#